data_AF-A0A6J8EIN2-F1
#
_entry.id   AF-A0A6J8EIN2-F1
#
_cell.length_a   1.000
_cell.length_b   1.000
_cell.length_c   1.000
_cell.angle_alpha   90.00
_cell.angle_beta   90.00
_cell.angle_gamma   90.00
#
_symmetry.space_group_name_H-M   'P 1'
#
loop_
_entity.id
_entity.type
_entity.pdbx_description
1 polymer ?
#
loop_
_entity_poly.entity_id
_entity_poly.type
_entity_poly.pdbx_seq_one_letter_code
_entity_poly.pdbx_strand_id
1 'polypeptide(L)'
;MNHLKEFSCSSSSMQSSILEEVIKSFDWKHFKDGCQEKLKEELSQRAEENTVLSEKVGSGQRTIKAQFEEIKNLKEKNKSLVERLKEKSSNTDQLAAEIVLLKKQKQDLEENVKCQSQTTAICLTQELPDINEETTIMKNLDVPEIESIERDFLQDQCSKEIEGEEEVADQIEKKDKRGSKPQLAQKSRKRKNDATLQVEIVKDSKERTTLRNTEELFEVSEKVTAYWKPAQKWYPAKILEITKRGYKVIFDDKLVRVLKVTEIKKIKNRRLPDLE
;
A
#
# COMPACT_ATOMS: atom_id res chain seq x y z
N MET A 1 -54.74 15.02 -63.58
CA MET A 1 -53.29 14.83 -63.81
C MET A 1 -52.83 13.58 -63.04
N ASN A 2 -53.01 12.30 -63.40
CA ASN A 2 -53.26 11.53 -64.62
C ASN A 2 -52.12 11.34 -65.63
N HIS A 3 -50.90 11.01 -65.19
CA HIS A 3 -49.83 10.46 -66.08
C HIS A 3 -48.91 9.43 -65.39
N LEU A 4 -49.48 8.41 -64.74
CA LEU A 4 -48.75 7.18 -64.36
C LEU A 4 -49.58 5.95 -64.73
N LYS A 5 -49.91 5.84 -66.02
CA LYS A 5 -50.54 4.65 -66.60
C LYS A 5 -49.58 4.00 -67.59
N GLU A 6 -49.31 2.72 -67.31
CA GLU A 6 -49.15 1.67 -68.31
C GLU A 6 -47.86 1.70 -69.16
N PHE A 7 -46.75 1.28 -68.53
CA PHE A 7 -45.66 0.57 -69.23
C PHE A 7 -45.58 -0.88 -68.70
N SER A 8 -46.62 -1.68 -68.94
CA SER A 8 -46.53 -3.14 -68.83
C SER A 8 -45.96 -3.68 -70.14
N CYS A 9 -44.64 -3.53 -70.32
CA CYS A 9 -43.93 -4.03 -71.49
C CYS A 9 -43.88 -5.55 -71.49
N SER A 10 -44.28 -6.12 -72.62
CA SER A 10 -44.23 -7.52 -73.06
C SER A 10 -42.80 -8.09 -73.22
N SER A 11 -41.84 -7.59 -72.43
CA SER A 11 -40.40 -7.96 -72.47
C SER A 11 -40.05 -9.22 -71.67
N SER A 12 -41.02 -9.80 -70.95
CA SER A 12 -40.77 -10.91 -70.03
C SER A 12 -40.36 -12.22 -70.71
N SER A 13 -40.76 -12.44 -71.97
CA SER A 13 -40.53 -13.71 -72.66
C SER A 13 -39.08 -13.84 -73.18
N MET A 14 -38.51 -12.79 -73.76
CA MET A 14 -37.14 -12.83 -74.30
C MET A 14 -36.07 -12.78 -73.20
N GLN A 15 -36.35 -12.14 -72.07
CA GLN A 15 -35.43 -12.14 -70.93
C GLN A 15 -35.31 -13.53 -70.27
N SER A 16 -36.36 -14.35 -70.34
CA SER A 16 -36.35 -15.71 -69.78
C SER A 16 -35.41 -16.65 -70.54
N SER A 17 -35.39 -16.59 -71.88
CA SER A 17 -34.56 -17.49 -72.68
C SER A 17 -33.06 -17.22 -72.54
N ILE A 18 -32.67 -15.93 -72.43
CA ILE A 18 -31.27 -15.54 -72.21
C ILE A 18 -30.79 -15.99 -70.83
N LEU A 19 -31.63 -15.87 -69.79
CA LEU A 19 -31.31 -16.35 -68.44
C LEU A 19 -31.10 -17.87 -68.39
N GLU A 20 -31.93 -18.64 -69.10
CA GLU A 20 -31.75 -20.10 -69.17
C GLU A 20 -30.45 -20.51 -69.86
N GLU A 21 -30.07 -19.82 -70.93
CA GLU A 21 -28.85 -20.12 -71.67
C GLU A 21 -27.60 -19.76 -70.85
N VAL A 22 -27.63 -18.64 -70.13
CA VAL A 22 -26.58 -18.26 -69.18
C VAL A 22 -26.46 -19.29 -68.05
N ILE A 23 -27.58 -19.74 -67.47
CA ILE A 23 -27.56 -20.74 -66.38
C ILE A 23 -27.00 -22.09 -66.86
N LYS A 24 -27.30 -22.50 -68.09
CA LYS A 24 -26.78 -23.75 -68.69
C LYS A 24 -25.30 -23.64 -69.06
N SER A 25 -24.84 -22.46 -69.45
CA SER A 25 -23.44 -22.21 -69.80
C SER A 25 -22.51 -22.08 -68.58
N PHE A 26 -23.07 -21.82 -67.39
CA PHE A 26 -22.29 -21.66 -66.18
C PHE A 26 -21.78 -23.01 -65.66
N ASP A 27 -20.46 -23.15 -65.51
CA ASP A 27 -19.83 -24.34 -64.97
C ASP A 27 -19.99 -24.40 -63.44
N TRP A 28 -21.16 -24.87 -63.02
CA TRP A 28 -21.49 -25.07 -61.61
C TRP A 28 -20.52 -25.99 -60.87
N LYS A 29 -19.84 -26.90 -61.58
CA LYS A 29 -18.87 -27.81 -60.98
C LYS A 29 -17.60 -27.05 -60.62
N HIS A 30 -17.02 -26.29 -61.55
CA HIS A 30 -15.83 -25.48 -61.27
C HIS A 30 -16.09 -24.45 -60.16
N PHE A 31 -17.27 -23.81 -60.18
CA PHE A 31 -17.67 -22.89 -59.11
C PHE A 31 -17.75 -23.59 -57.74
N LYS A 32 -18.40 -24.77 -57.67
CA LYS A 32 -18.52 -25.54 -56.42
C LYS A 32 -17.16 -26.00 -55.90
N ASP A 33 -16.29 -26.49 -56.78
CA ASP A 33 -14.95 -26.95 -56.43
C ASP A 33 -14.09 -25.77 -55.92
N GLY A 34 -14.17 -24.60 -56.57
CA GLY A 34 -13.49 -23.38 -56.12
C GLY A 34 -13.98 -22.87 -54.76
N CYS A 35 -15.30 -22.91 -54.50
CA CYS A 35 -15.84 -22.59 -53.18
C CYS A 35 -15.41 -23.60 -52.11
N GLN A 36 -15.32 -24.89 -52.44
CA GLN A 36 -14.88 -25.92 -51.51
C GLN A 36 -13.40 -25.80 -51.16
N GLU A 37 -12.53 -25.56 -52.14
CA GLU A 37 -11.09 -25.36 -51.88
C GLU A 37 -10.84 -24.11 -51.05
N LYS A 38 -11.51 -22.99 -51.36
CA LYS A 38 -11.40 -21.77 -50.54
C LYS A 38 -11.87 -22.00 -49.10
N LEU A 39 -12.95 -22.76 -48.90
CA LEU A 39 -13.43 -23.10 -47.55
C LEU A 39 -12.43 -24.00 -46.80
N LYS A 40 -11.80 -24.97 -47.49
CA LYS A 40 -10.76 -25.81 -46.87
C LYS A 40 -9.53 -25.00 -46.48
N GLU A 41 -9.10 -24.08 -47.34
CA GLU A 41 -7.97 -23.19 -47.06
C GLU A 41 -8.26 -22.30 -45.83
N GLU A 42 -9.44 -21.66 -45.79
CA GLU A 42 -9.86 -20.85 -44.64
C GLU A 42 -9.96 -21.68 -43.34
N LEU A 43 -10.42 -22.93 -43.40
CA LEU A 43 -10.46 -23.82 -42.25
C LEU A 43 -9.05 -24.25 -41.81
N SER A 44 -8.13 -24.50 -42.75
CA SER A 44 -6.74 -24.82 -42.44
C SER A 44 -6.04 -23.64 -41.76
N GLN A 45 -6.19 -22.43 -42.30
CA GLN A 45 -5.63 -21.23 -41.70
C GLN A 45 -6.17 -20.99 -40.29
N ARG A 46 -7.50 -21.15 -40.08
CA ARG A 46 -8.09 -21.04 -38.73
C ARG A 46 -7.60 -22.13 -37.78
N ALA A 47 -7.32 -23.34 -38.27
CA ALA A 47 -6.77 -24.39 -37.43
C ALA A 47 -5.35 -24.03 -36.95
N GLU A 48 -4.50 -23.49 -37.84
CA GLU A 48 -3.15 -23.01 -37.51
C GLU A 48 -3.18 -21.80 -36.56
N GLU A 49 -4.09 -20.84 -36.79
CA GLU A 49 -4.26 -19.72 -35.86
C GLU A 49 -4.67 -20.20 -34.47
N ASN A 50 -5.58 -21.19 -34.39
CA ASN A 50 -6.01 -21.77 -33.12
C ASN A 50 -4.90 -22.54 -32.41
N THR A 51 -4.03 -23.26 -33.12
CA THR A 51 -2.89 -23.93 -32.49
C THR A 51 -1.92 -22.91 -31.90
N VAL A 52 -1.56 -21.86 -32.65
CA VAL A 52 -0.68 -20.77 -32.17
C VAL A 52 -1.29 -20.06 -30.95
N LEU A 53 -2.59 -19.78 -30.97
CA LEU A 53 -3.27 -19.18 -29.83
C LEU A 53 -3.27 -20.11 -28.61
N SER A 54 -3.48 -21.41 -28.80
CA SER A 54 -3.45 -22.39 -27.71
C SER A 54 -2.07 -22.49 -27.04
N GLU A 55 -0.99 -22.43 -27.82
CA GLU A 55 0.38 -22.42 -27.30
C GLU A 55 0.69 -21.14 -26.53
N LYS A 56 0.27 -19.98 -27.06
CA LYS A 56 0.40 -18.68 -26.37
C LYS A 56 -0.34 -18.69 -25.05
N VAL A 57 -1.58 -19.19 -25.02
CA VAL A 57 -2.37 -19.34 -23.78
C VAL A 57 -1.66 -20.28 -22.80
N GLY A 58 -1.14 -21.42 -23.26
CA GLY A 58 -0.38 -22.36 -22.43
C GLY A 58 0.88 -21.74 -21.83
N SER A 59 1.63 -20.96 -22.61
CA SER A 59 2.81 -20.23 -22.12
C SER A 59 2.45 -19.20 -21.05
N GLY A 60 1.37 -18.43 -21.25
CA GLY A 60 0.87 -17.46 -20.28
C GLY A 60 0.45 -18.12 -18.96
N GLN A 61 -0.23 -19.27 -19.02
CA GLN A 61 -0.60 -20.03 -17.82
C GLN A 61 0.61 -20.52 -17.02
N ARG A 62 1.71 -20.92 -17.69
CA ARG A 62 2.95 -21.33 -17.01
C ARG A 62 3.60 -20.14 -16.30
N THR A 63 3.69 -18.98 -16.95
CA THR A 63 4.23 -17.75 -16.33
C THR A 63 3.41 -17.33 -15.12
N ILE A 64 2.08 -17.35 -15.23
CA ILE A 64 1.18 -17.00 -14.12
C ILE A 64 1.39 -17.97 -12.94
N LYS A 65 1.47 -19.28 -13.19
CA LYS A 65 1.75 -20.28 -12.13
C LYS A 65 3.09 -20.03 -11.45
N ALA A 66 4.14 -19.72 -12.21
CA ALA A 66 5.46 -19.41 -11.65
C ALA A 66 5.42 -18.17 -10.75
N GLN A 67 4.75 -17.10 -11.19
CA GLN A 67 4.56 -15.88 -10.39
C GLN A 67 3.78 -16.15 -9.09
N PHE A 68 2.74 -17.00 -9.13
CA PHE A 68 2.01 -17.37 -7.93
C PHE A 68 2.88 -18.11 -6.90
N GLU A 69 3.75 -19.03 -7.33
CA GLU A 69 4.63 -19.75 -6.42
C GLU A 69 5.72 -18.83 -5.83
N GLU A 70 6.22 -17.87 -6.61
CA GLU A 70 7.13 -16.83 -6.12
C GLU A 70 6.47 -15.97 -5.03
N ILE A 71 5.24 -15.49 -5.26
CA ILE A 71 4.47 -14.72 -4.27
C ILE A 71 4.25 -15.53 -2.99
N LYS A 72 3.95 -16.83 -3.12
CA LYS A 72 3.77 -17.72 -1.98
C LYS A 72 5.07 -17.88 -1.17
N ASN A 73 6.20 -18.07 -1.84
CA ASN A 73 7.52 -18.13 -1.20
C ASN A 73 7.88 -16.81 -0.48
N LEU A 74 7.62 -15.66 -1.11
CA LEU A 74 7.83 -14.35 -0.49
C LEU A 74 6.94 -14.14 0.75
N LYS A 75 5.70 -14.64 0.72
CA LYS A 75 4.79 -14.57 1.86
C LYS A 75 5.30 -15.37 3.05
N GLU A 76 5.83 -16.58 2.83
CA GLU A 76 6.40 -17.39 3.91
C GLU A 76 7.70 -16.77 4.45
N LYS A 77 8.55 -16.21 3.56
CA LYS A 77 9.73 -15.44 3.97
C LYS A 77 9.36 -14.25 4.86
N ASN A 78 8.36 -13.45 4.48
CA ASN A 78 7.90 -12.32 5.27
C ASN A 78 7.33 -12.76 6.64
N LYS A 79 6.60 -13.87 6.68
CA LYS A 79 6.11 -14.45 7.93
C LYS A 79 7.26 -14.82 8.87
N SER A 80 8.31 -15.47 8.36
CA SER A 80 9.51 -15.78 9.17
C SER A 80 10.24 -14.53 9.67
N LEU A 81 10.31 -13.47 8.85
CA LEU A 81 10.93 -12.20 9.24
C LEU A 81 10.14 -11.50 10.36
N VAL A 82 8.82 -11.55 10.31
CA VAL A 82 7.95 -11.00 11.37
C VAL A 82 8.17 -11.73 12.68
N GLU A 83 8.28 -13.06 12.69
CA GLU A 83 8.58 -13.81 13.91
C GLU A 83 9.97 -13.48 14.49
N ARG A 84 11.00 -13.35 13.63
CA ARG A 84 12.33 -12.89 14.08
C ARG A 84 12.30 -11.47 14.67
N LEU A 85 11.47 -10.57 14.13
CA LEU A 85 11.33 -9.21 14.67
C LEU A 85 10.65 -9.21 16.03
N LYS A 86 9.64 -10.08 16.25
CA LYS A 86 9.00 -10.26 17.56
C LYS A 86 9.97 -10.81 18.61
N GLU A 87 10.83 -11.75 18.21
CA GLU A 87 11.87 -12.29 19.10
C GLU A 87 12.87 -11.18 19.50
N LYS A 88 13.31 -10.37 18.52
CA LYS A 88 14.19 -9.23 18.79
C LYS A 88 13.52 -8.19 19.70
N SER A 89 12.23 -7.89 19.51
CA SER A 89 11.54 -6.94 20.39
C SER A 89 11.41 -7.47 21.82
N SER A 90 11.14 -8.77 21.98
CA SER A 90 11.14 -9.39 23.32
C SER A 90 12.51 -9.27 24.00
N ASN A 91 13.61 -9.42 23.25
CA ASN A 91 14.95 -9.27 23.81
C ASN A 91 15.27 -7.81 24.19
N THR A 92 14.80 -6.83 23.42
CA THR A 92 14.97 -5.40 23.80
C THR A 92 14.18 -5.06 25.04
N ASP A 93 12.98 -5.61 25.21
CA ASP A 93 12.16 -5.40 26.41
C ASP A 93 12.82 -6.02 27.65
N GLN A 94 13.47 -7.19 27.50
CA GLN A 94 14.27 -7.82 28.56
C GLN A 94 15.48 -6.97 28.95
N LEU A 95 16.24 -6.47 27.97
CA LEU A 95 17.39 -5.60 28.23
C LEU A 95 16.98 -4.29 28.91
N ALA A 96 15.86 -3.70 28.49
CA ALA A 96 15.32 -2.50 29.13
C ALA A 96 14.97 -2.75 30.61
N ALA A 97 14.38 -3.90 30.93
CA ALA A 97 14.09 -4.29 32.31
C ALA A 97 15.38 -4.50 33.15
N GLU A 98 16.41 -5.11 32.57
CA GLU A 98 17.72 -5.30 33.22
C GLU A 98 18.41 -3.96 33.51
N ILE A 99 18.37 -3.00 32.57
CA ILE A 99 18.91 -1.65 32.77
C ILE A 99 18.20 -0.94 33.93
N VAL A 100 16.87 -1.04 34.03
CA VAL A 100 16.12 -0.45 35.16
C VAL A 100 16.54 -1.07 36.49
N LEU A 101 16.74 -2.39 36.53
CA LEU A 101 17.22 -3.09 37.72
C LEU A 101 18.63 -2.63 38.12
N LEU A 102 19.56 -2.52 37.16
CA LEU A 102 20.93 -2.05 37.40
C LEU A 102 20.95 -0.59 37.87
N LYS A 103 20.11 0.28 37.30
CA LYS A 103 19.97 1.68 37.75
C LYS A 103 19.53 1.75 39.21
N LYS A 104 18.56 0.92 39.61
CA LYS A 104 18.10 0.84 41.00
C LYS A 104 19.21 0.35 41.94
N GLN A 105 19.93 -0.71 41.57
CA GLN A 105 21.05 -1.21 42.37
C GLN A 105 22.16 -0.17 42.55
N LYS A 106 22.45 0.60 41.50
CA LYS A 106 23.41 1.71 41.56
C LYS A 106 22.94 2.78 42.56
N GLN A 107 21.67 3.18 42.51
CA GLN A 107 21.11 4.15 43.45
C GLN A 107 21.20 3.66 44.90
N ASP A 108 20.84 2.39 45.16
CA ASP A 108 20.92 1.79 46.50
C ASP A 108 22.37 1.79 47.04
N LEU A 109 23.36 1.54 46.17
CA LEU A 109 24.77 1.61 46.52
C LEU A 109 25.23 3.05 46.80
N GLU A 110 24.82 4.02 45.99
CA GLU A 110 25.11 5.45 46.22
C GLU A 110 24.53 5.93 47.55
N GLU A 111 23.30 5.54 47.89
CA GLU A 111 22.67 5.83 49.17
C GLU A 111 23.41 5.18 50.35
N ASN A 112 23.87 3.92 50.20
CA ASN A 112 24.65 3.23 51.23
C ASN A 112 26.02 3.92 51.46
N VAL A 113 26.74 4.29 50.39
CA VAL A 113 28.01 5.02 50.50
C VAL A 113 27.80 6.37 51.19
N LYS A 114 26.73 7.09 50.84
CA LYS A 114 26.37 8.35 51.50
C LYS A 114 26.13 8.15 53.01
N CYS A 115 25.36 7.14 53.40
CA CYS A 115 25.13 6.81 54.80
C CYS A 115 26.42 6.44 55.57
N GLN A 116 27.32 5.67 54.96
CA GLN A 116 28.61 5.32 55.56
C GLN A 116 29.51 6.54 55.78
N SER A 117 29.55 7.45 54.81
CA SER A 117 30.33 8.70 54.91
C SER A 117 29.83 9.62 56.04
N GLN A 118 28.51 9.71 56.21
CA GLN A 118 27.92 10.48 57.30
C GLN A 118 28.21 9.84 58.67
N THR A 119 28.15 8.52 58.74
CA THR A 119 28.42 7.78 59.99
C THR A 119 29.89 7.95 60.42
N THR A 120 30.84 7.84 59.49
CA THR A 120 32.27 8.06 59.78
C THR A 120 32.56 9.49 60.20
N ALA A 121 31.94 10.48 59.57
CA ALA A 121 32.06 11.88 59.98
C ALA A 121 31.58 12.10 61.43
N ILE A 122 30.43 11.51 61.80
CA ILE A 122 29.89 11.61 63.17
C ILE A 122 30.82 10.94 64.19
N CYS A 123 31.34 9.75 63.90
CA CYS A 123 32.25 9.05 64.81
C CYS A 123 33.55 9.83 65.05
N LEU A 124 34.13 10.44 64.01
CA LEU A 124 35.35 11.25 64.14
C LEU A 124 35.14 12.51 65.00
N THR A 125 33.94 13.11 64.95
CA THR A 125 33.64 14.28 65.79
C THR A 125 33.43 13.96 67.27
N GLN A 126 33.16 12.70 67.64
CA GLN A 126 32.92 12.32 69.04
C GLN A 126 34.18 11.94 69.82
N GLU A 127 35.30 11.66 69.14
CA GLU A 127 36.56 11.26 69.77
C GLU A 127 37.53 12.41 70.05
N LEU A 128 37.17 13.66 69.74
CA LEU A 128 37.98 14.82 70.13
C LEU A 128 37.60 15.20 71.58
N PRO A 129 38.44 14.89 72.59
CA PRO A 129 38.21 15.42 73.93
C PRO A 129 38.22 16.94 73.89
N ASP A 130 37.37 17.57 74.70
CA ASP A 130 37.37 19.01 74.94
C ASP A 130 38.78 19.44 75.40
N ILE A 131 39.65 19.81 74.47
CA ILE A 131 40.83 20.62 74.75
C ILE A 131 40.33 22.06 74.87
N ASN A 132 39.56 22.28 75.93
CA ASN A 132 39.24 23.61 76.38
C ASN A 132 40.48 24.15 77.10
N GLU A 133 40.78 25.43 76.84
CA GLU A 133 41.77 26.25 77.55
C GLU A 133 43.25 26.07 77.13
N GLU A 134 43.64 26.67 75.99
CA GLU A 134 44.88 27.49 75.85
C GLU A 134 45.18 27.87 74.38
N THR A 135 44.33 28.66 73.72
CA THR A 135 44.72 29.34 72.45
C THR A 135 44.17 30.76 72.39
N THR A 136 44.50 31.57 73.41
CA THR A 136 44.26 33.04 73.38
C THR A 136 45.46 33.82 72.81
N ILE A 137 46.56 33.17 72.41
CA ILE A 137 47.78 33.87 71.98
C ILE A 137 48.22 33.33 70.62
N MET A 138 47.68 33.87 69.51
CA MET A 138 48.33 33.96 68.19
C MET A 138 47.40 34.72 67.20
N LYS A 139 47.06 35.97 67.52
CA LYS A 139 46.30 36.87 66.63
C LYS A 139 47.16 37.84 65.80
N ASN A 140 48.50 37.74 65.83
CA ASN A 140 49.39 38.75 65.25
C ASN A 140 50.47 38.19 64.30
N LEU A 141 50.20 37.10 63.58
CA LEU A 141 51.04 36.73 62.45
C LEU A 141 50.32 37.17 61.17
N ASP A 142 50.84 38.24 60.58
CA ASP A 142 50.57 38.66 59.21
C ASP A 142 50.97 37.53 58.27
N VAL A 143 50.03 36.61 58.05
CA VAL A 143 50.12 35.61 56.99
C VAL A 143 49.81 36.35 55.69
N PRO A 144 50.76 36.40 54.74
CA PRO A 144 50.49 37.05 53.46
C PRO A 144 49.31 36.34 52.78
N GLU A 145 48.43 37.14 52.18
CA GLU A 145 47.37 36.70 51.29
C GLU A 145 47.99 35.81 50.19
N ILE A 146 47.97 34.50 50.40
CA ILE A 146 48.11 33.55 49.30
C ILE A 146 46.74 33.51 48.64
N GLU A 147 46.55 34.46 47.74
CA GLU A 147 45.51 34.49 46.73
C GLU A 147 45.38 33.09 46.09
N SER A 148 44.29 32.39 46.44
CA SER A 148 43.28 31.89 45.51
C SER A 148 43.67 31.17 44.21
N ILE A 149 44.86 30.60 44.04
CA ILE A 149 45.30 30.06 42.73
C ILE A 149 44.81 28.62 42.41
N GLU A 150 44.37 27.80 43.37
CA GLU A 150 44.13 26.36 43.07
C GLU A 150 42.69 25.85 43.14
N ARG A 151 41.68 26.73 43.28
CA ARG A 151 40.28 26.25 43.36
C ARG A 151 39.50 26.22 42.04
N ASP A 152 40.02 26.82 40.96
CA ASP A 152 39.33 26.86 39.67
C ASP A 152 39.76 25.76 38.69
N PHE A 153 40.81 24.97 39.00
CA PHE A 153 41.35 23.99 38.04
C PHE A 153 40.70 22.61 38.09
N LEU A 154 39.92 22.28 39.13
CA LEU A 154 39.28 20.96 39.26
C LEU A 154 37.78 20.95 38.97
N GLN A 155 37.15 22.11 38.75
CA GLN A 155 35.71 22.17 38.47
C GLN A 155 35.40 21.99 36.96
N ASP A 156 36.38 22.20 36.07
CA ASP A 156 36.11 22.32 34.62
C ASP A 156 36.23 21.01 33.81
N GLN A 157 36.59 19.88 34.45
CA GLN A 157 36.64 18.56 33.78
C GLN A 157 35.48 17.61 34.10
N CYS A 158 34.62 17.90 35.09
CA CYS A 158 33.49 17.02 35.42
C CYS A 158 32.16 17.42 34.79
N SER A 159 32.07 18.57 34.10
CA SER A 159 30.79 19.10 33.59
C SER A 159 30.59 19.01 32.08
N LYS A 160 31.52 18.43 31.30
CA LYS A 160 31.47 18.45 29.82
C LYS A 160 30.97 17.16 29.13
N GLU A 161 30.58 16.11 29.85
CA GLU A 161 30.16 14.84 29.21
C GLU A 161 28.70 14.42 29.47
N ILE A 162 27.84 15.24 30.08
CA ILE A 162 26.48 14.79 30.46
C ILE A 162 25.34 15.53 29.70
N GLU A 163 25.61 16.58 28.92
CA GLU A 163 24.53 17.32 28.23
C GLU A 163 24.16 16.78 26.82
N GLY A 164 24.55 15.55 26.47
CA GLY A 164 24.38 15.00 25.12
C GLY A 164 23.20 14.03 24.89
N GLU A 165 22.54 13.50 25.93
CA GLU A 165 21.64 12.35 25.77
C GLU A 165 20.21 12.51 26.29
N GLU A 166 19.82 13.68 26.84
CA GLU A 166 18.50 13.85 27.49
C GLU A 166 17.43 14.57 26.62
N GLU A 167 17.61 14.68 25.30
CA GLU A 167 16.62 15.32 24.41
C GLU A 167 16.03 14.39 23.32
N VAL A 168 15.98 13.08 23.56
CA VAL A 168 15.35 12.12 22.62
C VAL A 168 14.23 11.27 23.26
N ALA A 169 14.02 11.35 24.58
CA ALA A 169 13.03 10.52 25.27
C ALA A 169 11.58 11.04 25.20
N ASP A 170 11.36 12.33 24.92
CA ASP A 170 10.04 12.97 25.09
C ASP A 170 9.09 12.93 23.87
N GLN A 171 9.46 12.23 22.78
CA GLN A 171 8.61 12.15 21.57
C GLN A 171 7.92 10.80 21.31
N ILE A 172 8.03 9.80 22.21
CA ILE A 172 7.44 8.46 21.96
C ILE A 172 6.07 8.25 22.65
N GLU A 173 5.64 9.07 23.61
CA GLU A 173 4.47 8.73 24.45
C GLU A 173 3.12 9.39 24.08
N LYS A 174 2.79 9.55 22.79
CA LYS A 174 1.45 10.07 22.36
C LYS A 174 0.76 9.31 21.22
N LYS A 175 0.92 7.99 21.14
CA LYS A 175 0.00 7.15 20.36
C LYS A 175 -0.32 5.88 21.13
N ASP A 176 -1.43 5.90 21.87
CA ASP A 176 -2.46 4.84 21.83
C ASP A 176 -3.50 5.03 22.95
N LYS A 177 -4.54 5.82 22.66
CA LYS A 177 -5.84 5.74 23.36
C LYS A 177 -6.97 5.93 22.36
N ARG A 178 -7.18 4.95 21.48
CA ARG A 178 -8.51 4.70 20.89
C ARG A 178 -8.95 3.32 21.33
N GLY A 179 -9.81 3.32 22.34
CA GLY A 179 -10.37 2.12 22.95
C GLY A 179 -11.13 1.28 21.93
N SER A 180 -10.63 0.06 21.73
CA SER A 180 -11.43 -1.05 21.23
C SER A 180 -12.34 -1.52 22.35
N LYS A 181 -13.65 -1.26 22.21
CA LYS A 181 -14.69 -1.86 23.05
C LYS A 181 -14.64 -3.40 22.92
N PRO A 182 -14.70 -4.16 24.02
CA PRO A 182 -14.90 -5.60 23.96
C PRO A 182 -16.37 -5.88 23.60
N GLN A 183 -16.61 -6.51 22.44
CA GLN A 183 -17.91 -7.10 22.17
C GLN A 183 -17.99 -8.47 22.84
N LEU A 184 -19.00 -8.57 23.69
CA LEU A 184 -19.41 -9.75 24.42
C LEU A 184 -19.73 -10.93 23.49
N ALA A 185 -19.22 -12.09 23.90
CA ALA A 185 -19.88 -13.40 23.90
C ALA A 185 -21.15 -13.54 23.04
N GLN A 186 -21.01 -14.18 21.87
CA GLN A 186 -22.11 -14.92 21.26
C GLN A 186 -21.79 -16.43 21.21
N LYS A 187 -22.42 -17.08 22.17
CA LYS A 187 -22.83 -18.48 22.28
C LYS A 187 -22.58 -19.37 21.05
N SER A 188 -21.76 -20.38 21.31
CA SER A 188 -21.79 -21.73 20.77
C SER A 188 -23.20 -22.23 20.39
N ARG A 189 -23.40 -22.50 19.09
CA ARG A 189 -24.41 -23.45 18.62
C ARG A 189 -23.75 -24.53 17.78
N LYS A 190 -23.58 -25.67 18.43
CA LYS A 190 -23.29 -26.99 17.87
C LYS A 190 -24.46 -27.38 16.95
N ARG A 191 -24.22 -27.52 15.64
CA ARG A 191 -25.08 -28.27 14.74
C ARG A 191 -24.21 -29.25 13.95
N LYS A 192 -24.33 -30.53 14.32
CA LYS A 192 -24.07 -31.67 13.43
C LYS A 192 -25.08 -31.60 12.29
N ASN A 193 -24.65 -31.93 11.08
CA ASN A 193 -25.37 -32.38 9.87
C ASN A 193 -24.23 -32.49 8.83
N ASP A 194 -23.52 -33.60 8.67
CA ASP A 194 -23.91 -34.86 8.02
C ASP A 194 -24.86 -34.72 6.81
N ALA A 195 -24.45 -35.42 5.74
CA ALA A 195 -25.15 -35.73 4.50
C ALA A 195 -25.26 -34.65 3.38
N THR A 196 -24.57 -34.99 2.27
CA THR A 196 -25.07 -34.95 0.89
C THR A 196 -24.98 -33.61 0.13
N LEU A 197 -23.86 -33.41 -0.56
CA LEU A 197 -23.75 -32.49 -1.69
C LEU A 197 -24.21 -33.21 -2.97
N GLN A 198 -25.49 -33.03 -3.32
CA GLN A 198 -25.95 -33.21 -4.69
C GLN A 198 -25.61 -31.97 -5.51
N VAL A 199 -25.03 -32.24 -6.67
CA VAL A 199 -24.74 -31.30 -7.74
C VAL A 199 -26.07 -30.91 -8.38
N GLU A 200 -26.53 -29.69 -8.13
CA GLU A 200 -27.65 -29.11 -8.87
C GLU A 200 -27.15 -27.87 -9.64
N ILE A 201 -26.96 -28.11 -10.94
CA ILE A 201 -26.62 -27.14 -11.96
C ILE A 201 -27.88 -26.30 -12.20
N VAL A 202 -28.03 -25.20 -11.46
CA VAL A 202 -29.03 -24.18 -11.78
C VAL A 202 -28.47 -23.27 -12.86
N LYS A 203 -28.92 -23.55 -14.09
CA LYS A 203 -29.08 -22.55 -15.14
C LYS A 203 -30.05 -21.50 -14.63
N ASP A 204 -29.59 -20.25 -14.47
CA ASP A 204 -30.32 -19.05 -14.88
C ASP A 204 -29.57 -17.78 -14.52
N SER A 205 -29.87 -16.74 -15.29
CA SER A 205 -29.49 -15.33 -15.09
C SER A 205 -28.19 -14.90 -15.76
N LYS A 206 -28.31 -14.90 -17.08
CA LYS A 206 -27.86 -13.90 -18.05
C LYS A 206 -27.87 -12.44 -17.53
N GLU A 207 -27.08 -12.10 -16.53
CA GLU A 207 -26.61 -10.73 -16.31
C GLU A 207 -25.38 -10.50 -17.17
N ARG A 208 -25.67 -9.98 -18.36
CA ARG A 208 -24.72 -9.45 -19.32
C ARG A 208 -24.08 -8.19 -18.70
N THR A 209 -23.13 -8.36 -17.77
CA THR A 209 -22.19 -7.29 -17.42
C THR A 209 -21.29 -7.07 -18.63
N THR A 210 -21.71 -6.18 -19.51
CA THR A 210 -20.87 -5.57 -20.54
C THR A 210 -19.86 -4.62 -19.92
N LEU A 211 -19.05 -5.11 -18.98
CA LEU A 211 -17.80 -4.45 -18.57
C LEU A 211 -16.68 -4.90 -19.52
N ARG A 212 -16.93 -4.75 -20.83
CA ARG A 212 -15.87 -4.49 -21.80
C ARG A 212 -15.58 -3.00 -21.77
N ASN A 213 -15.24 -2.46 -20.61
CA ASN A 213 -14.61 -1.16 -20.55
C ASN A 213 -13.13 -1.44 -20.72
N THR A 214 -12.66 -1.27 -21.96
CA THR A 214 -11.30 -0.83 -22.23
C THR A 214 -10.82 0.00 -21.06
N GLU A 215 -9.85 -0.51 -20.31
CA GLU A 215 -9.13 0.23 -19.30
C GLU A 215 -8.47 1.38 -20.05
N GLU A 216 -9.18 2.50 -20.17
CA GLU A 216 -8.63 3.75 -20.69
C GLU A 216 -7.54 4.14 -19.71
N LEU A 217 -6.32 3.72 -20.02
CA LEU A 217 -5.12 4.09 -19.29
C LEU A 217 -4.98 5.60 -19.44
N PHE A 218 -5.20 6.31 -18.34
CA PHE A 218 -4.97 7.75 -18.30
C PHE A 218 -3.47 8.06 -18.24
N GLU A 219 -3.06 9.15 -18.87
CA GLU A 219 -1.67 9.61 -18.90
C GLU A 219 -1.39 10.66 -17.80
N VAL A 220 -0.13 10.73 -17.36
CA VAL A 220 0.31 11.82 -16.48
C VAL A 220 0.15 13.15 -17.22
N SER A 221 -0.34 14.17 -16.52
CA SER A 221 -0.74 15.47 -17.05
C SER A 221 -2.01 15.51 -17.91
N GLU A 222 -2.74 14.41 -18.08
CA GLU A 222 -4.04 14.42 -18.75
C GLU A 222 -5.10 15.18 -17.93
N LYS A 223 -5.96 15.95 -18.62
CA LYS A 223 -7.11 16.63 -18.00
C LYS A 223 -8.29 15.66 -17.91
N VAL A 224 -8.80 15.49 -16.70
CA VAL A 224 -9.87 14.54 -16.39
C VAL A 224 -10.96 15.21 -15.57
N THR A 225 -12.11 14.54 -15.46
CA THR A 225 -13.13 14.87 -14.46
C THR A 225 -13.04 13.89 -13.31
N ALA A 226 -12.87 14.41 -12.10
CA ALA A 226 -12.68 13.65 -10.88
C ALA A 226 -13.89 13.83 -9.94
N TYR A 227 -14.36 12.74 -9.34
CA TYR A 227 -15.50 12.75 -8.42
C TYR A 227 -15.07 13.15 -7.00
N TRP A 228 -15.65 14.24 -6.48
CA TRP A 228 -15.38 14.71 -5.13
C TRP A 228 -16.47 14.24 -4.16
N LYS A 229 -16.14 13.20 -3.37
CA LYS A 229 -17.10 12.56 -2.44
C LYS A 229 -17.82 13.52 -1.49
N PRO A 230 -17.14 14.49 -0.82
CA PRO A 230 -17.83 15.38 0.11
C PRO A 230 -18.93 16.24 -0.53
N ALA A 231 -18.80 16.61 -1.80
CA ALA A 231 -19.78 17.44 -2.51
C ALA A 231 -20.66 16.65 -3.47
N GLN A 232 -20.40 15.35 -3.64
CA GLN A 232 -21.05 14.46 -4.61
C GLN A 232 -21.12 15.05 -6.04
N LYS A 233 -20.09 15.79 -6.43
CA LYS A 233 -19.99 16.49 -7.72
C LYS A 233 -18.69 16.14 -8.44
N TRP A 234 -18.72 16.25 -9.76
CA TRP A 234 -17.55 16.04 -10.63
C TRP A 234 -16.87 17.39 -10.87
N TYR A 235 -15.56 17.45 -10.68
CA TYR A 235 -14.75 18.65 -10.88
C TYR A 235 -13.63 18.37 -11.90
N PRO A 236 -13.21 19.39 -12.67
CA PRO A 236 -12.02 19.29 -13.50
C PRO A 236 -10.77 19.06 -12.61
N ALA A 237 -9.88 18.19 -13.07
CA ALA A 237 -8.63 17.89 -12.42
C ALA A 237 -7.56 17.50 -13.45
N LYS A 238 -6.30 17.50 -13.02
CA LYS A 238 -5.16 17.04 -13.82
C LYS A 238 -4.46 15.88 -13.11
N ILE A 239 -4.10 14.83 -13.84
CA ILE A 239 -3.36 13.69 -13.28
C ILE A 239 -1.91 14.12 -13.03
N LEU A 240 -1.44 13.94 -11.80
CA LEU A 240 -0.05 14.18 -11.41
C LEU A 240 0.80 12.91 -11.47
N GLU A 241 0.26 11.79 -11.00
CA GLU A 241 1.02 10.56 -10.81
C GLU A 241 0.09 9.34 -10.85
N ILE A 242 0.56 8.25 -11.46
CA ILE A 242 -0.15 6.98 -11.51
C ILE A 242 0.44 6.08 -10.42
N THR A 243 -0.39 5.61 -9.49
CA THR A 243 0.04 4.76 -8.36
C THR A 243 -0.64 3.40 -8.42
N LYS A 244 -0.09 2.39 -7.74
CA LYS A 244 -0.72 1.06 -7.63
C LYS A 244 -2.12 1.08 -7.02
N ARG A 245 -2.48 2.14 -6.28
CA ARG A 245 -3.77 2.27 -5.58
C ARG A 245 -4.81 3.10 -6.36
N GLY A 246 -4.41 3.73 -7.47
CA GLY A 246 -5.24 4.66 -8.24
C GLY A 246 -4.42 5.84 -8.79
N TYR A 247 -5.05 6.97 -9.05
CA TYR A 247 -4.41 8.13 -9.65
C TYR A 247 -4.36 9.29 -8.68
N LYS A 248 -3.19 9.93 -8.58
CA LYS A 248 -3.01 11.16 -7.84
C LYS A 248 -3.38 12.31 -8.77
N VAL A 249 -4.40 13.07 -8.40
CA VAL A 249 -4.95 14.18 -9.19
C VAL A 249 -4.83 15.49 -8.41
N ILE A 250 -4.63 16.59 -9.14
CA ILE A 250 -4.70 17.95 -8.63
C ILE A 250 -5.94 18.64 -9.20
N PHE A 251 -6.75 19.22 -8.32
CA PHE A 251 -7.91 20.03 -8.67
C PHE A 251 -7.50 21.50 -8.91
N ASP A 252 -8.38 22.30 -9.51
CA ASP A 252 -8.09 23.72 -9.82
C ASP A 252 -7.79 24.57 -8.57
N ASP A 253 -8.31 24.17 -7.40
CA ASP A 253 -8.04 24.77 -6.10
C ASP A 253 -6.67 24.36 -5.49
N LYS A 254 -5.83 23.68 -6.27
CA LYS A 254 -4.53 23.12 -5.89
C LYS A 254 -4.58 22.01 -4.84
N LEU A 255 -5.76 21.46 -4.52
CA LEU A 255 -5.85 20.29 -3.65
C LEU A 255 -5.42 19.02 -4.38
N VAL A 256 -4.59 18.22 -3.72
CA VAL A 256 -4.10 16.93 -4.25
C VAL A 256 -4.81 15.78 -3.54
N ARG A 257 -5.35 14.84 -4.32
CA ARG A 257 -6.01 13.63 -3.80
C ARG A 257 -5.63 12.39 -4.61
N VAL A 258 -5.75 11.23 -3.97
CA VAL A 258 -5.62 9.92 -4.63
C VAL A 258 -7.00 9.34 -4.82
N LEU A 259 -7.39 9.07 -6.07
CA LEU A 259 -8.71 8.59 -6.46
C LEU A 259 -8.63 7.24 -7.18
N LYS A 260 -9.70 6.45 -7.06
CA LYS A 260 -9.84 5.17 -7.77
C LYS A 260 -10.19 5.39 -9.24
N VAL A 261 -9.94 4.40 -10.08
CA VAL A 261 -10.32 4.39 -11.52
C VAL A 261 -11.82 4.73 -11.70
N THR A 262 -12.69 4.21 -10.82
CA THR A 262 -14.14 4.46 -10.86
C THR A 262 -14.56 5.90 -10.57
N GLU A 263 -13.64 6.70 -10.01
CA GLU A 263 -13.87 8.09 -9.59
C GLU A 263 -13.30 9.10 -10.59
N ILE A 264 -12.81 8.62 -11.75
CA ILE A 264 -12.18 9.44 -12.79
C ILE A 264 -12.84 9.13 -14.13
N LYS A 265 -13.12 10.17 -14.91
CA LYS A 265 -13.66 10.07 -16.26
C LYS A 265 -12.88 10.97 -17.21
N LYS A 266 -12.57 10.46 -18.40
CA LYS A 266 -11.95 11.24 -19.48
C LYS A 266 -12.90 12.37 -19.88
N ILE A 267 -12.36 13.58 -20.01
CA ILE A 267 -13.13 14.68 -20.58
C ILE A 267 -13.37 14.32 -22.04
N LYS A 268 -14.61 13.92 -22.38
CA LYS A 268 -15.00 13.82 -23.78
C LYS A 268 -14.91 15.24 -24.32
N ASN A 269 -13.89 15.51 -25.13
CA ASN A 269 -13.78 16.74 -25.91
C ASN A 269 -15.04 16.85 -26.76
N ARG A 270 -16.11 17.42 -26.20
CA ARG A 270 -17.14 18.05 -27.01
C ARG A 270 -16.39 19.17 -27.69
N ARG A 271 -16.16 19.01 -28.99
CA ARG A 271 -15.75 20.09 -29.88
C ARG A 271 -16.56 21.31 -29.43
N LEU A 272 -15.89 22.31 -28.89
CA LEU A 272 -16.54 23.61 -28.77
C LEU A 272 -17.00 23.93 -30.19
N PRO A 273 -18.29 24.21 -30.44
CA PRO A 273 -18.68 24.76 -31.72
C PRO A 273 -17.80 26.00 -31.91
N ASP A 274 -17.09 26.04 -33.02
CA ASP A 274 -16.29 27.20 -33.39
C ASP A 274 -17.21 28.41 -33.31
N LEU A 275 -16.90 29.34 -32.40
CA LEU A 275 -17.54 30.63 -32.33
C LEU A 275 -17.01 31.42 -33.53
N GLU A 276 -17.67 31.26 -34.68
CA GLU A 276 -17.60 32.20 -35.81
C GLU A 276 -18.21 33.56 -35.44
#